data_AF-A0A3D2PXT6-F1
#
_entry.id   AF-A0A3D2PXT6-F1
#
_cell.length_a   1.000
_cell.length_b   1.000
_cell.length_c   1.000
_cell.angle_alpha   90.00
_cell.angle_beta   90.00
_cell.angle_gamma   90.00
#
_symmetry.space_group_name_H-M   'P 1'
#
loop_
_entity.id
_entity.type
_entity.pdbx_description
1 polymer ?
#
loop_
_entity_poly.entity_id
_entity_poly.type
_entity_poly.pdbx_seq_one_letter_code
_entity_poly.pdbx_strand_id
1 'polypeptide(L)'
;MLDNLLKEKGYTKYRLSKESGVSTTTILDICNGNVDIRKCAAGTVMRIAQALNVSMERVMQEAVPEERRCSFEVFKSNICHLVKDLGDLGFLEKILKEDPIQKYYRKKWYPEAFYLLGMLDYLSRVNDIEICTKYNPIRKDKLKERLYPLGIVQYYAVMGEPIPEDKILKEAIPEFLQYNIVESEVRNVC
;
A
#
# COMPACT_ATOMS: atom_id res chain seq x y z
N MET A 1 -14.69 -6.06 1.41
CA MET A 1 -14.78 -6.91 0.20
C MET A 1 -16.13 -7.61 0.21
N LEU A 2 -16.75 -7.86 -0.95
CA LEU A 2 -18.03 -8.59 -1.04
C LEU A 2 -17.97 -9.94 -0.28
N ASP A 3 -16.81 -10.61 -0.27
CA ASP A 3 -16.56 -11.84 0.50
C ASP A 3 -16.84 -11.70 2.01
N ASN A 4 -16.60 -10.53 2.61
CA ASN A 4 -16.91 -10.25 4.01
C ASN A 4 -18.43 -10.21 4.24
N LEU A 5 -19.16 -9.58 3.33
CA LEU A 5 -20.61 -9.53 3.36
C LEU A 5 -21.23 -10.94 3.19
N LEU A 6 -20.63 -11.80 2.37
CA LEU A 6 -21.03 -13.20 2.29
C LEU A 6 -20.85 -13.93 3.62
N LYS A 7 -19.70 -13.75 4.29
CA LYS A 7 -19.45 -14.36 5.61
C LYS A 7 -20.45 -13.88 6.66
N GLU A 8 -20.72 -12.57 6.70
CA GLU A 8 -21.72 -11.97 7.60
C GLU A 8 -23.11 -12.60 7.40
N LYS A 9 -23.50 -12.81 6.14
CA LYS A 9 -24.81 -13.37 5.78
C LYS A 9 -24.86 -14.92 5.78
N GLY A 10 -23.74 -15.60 6.02
CA GLY A 10 -23.67 -17.06 5.92
C GLY A 10 -23.86 -17.60 4.50
N TYR A 11 -23.45 -16.83 3.48
CA TYR A 11 -23.53 -17.19 2.06
C TYR A 11 -22.23 -17.83 1.57
N THR A 12 -22.36 -18.84 0.71
CA THR A 12 -21.25 -19.31 -0.14
C THR A 12 -21.28 -18.58 -1.48
N LYS A 13 -20.13 -18.47 -2.15
CA LYS A 13 -20.03 -17.86 -3.50
C LYS A 13 -20.95 -18.57 -4.51
N TYR A 14 -21.05 -19.90 -4.40
CA TYR A 14 -21.97 -20.71 -5.21
C TYR A 14 -23.43 -20.40 -4.94
N ARG A 15 -23.83 -20.33 -3.65
CA ARG A 15 -25.21 -19.99 -3.27
C ARG A 15 -25.60 -18.61 -3.79
N LEU A 16 -24.72 -17.63 -3.65
CA LEU A 16 -24.95 -16.28 -4.16
C LEU A 16 -25.13 -16.29 -5.69
N SER A 17 -24.31 -17.02 -6.43
CA SER A 17 -24.48 -17.17 -7.88
C SER A 17 -25.85 -17.73 -8.25
N LYS A 18 -26.28 -18.81 -7.57
CA LYS A 18 -27.56 -19.46 -7.81
C LYS A 18 -28.75 -18.55 -7.50
N GLU A 19 -28.72 -17.84 -6.38
CA GLU A 19 -29.85 -16.99 -5.93
C GLU A 19 -29.90 -15.63 -6.65
N SER A 20 -28.76 -15.07 -7.03
CA SER A 20 -28.70 -13.79 -7.77
C SER A 20 -28.83 -13.94 -9.29
N GLY A 21 -28.65 -15.15 -9.83
CA GLY A 21 -28.57 -15.38 -11.27
C GLY A 21 -27.36 -14.73 -11.94
N VAL A 22 -26.37 -14.29 -11.15
CA VAL A 22 -25.05 -13.82 -11.63
C VAL A 22 -24.16 -15.04 -11.81
N SER A 23 -23.40 -15.10 -12.91
CA SER A 23 -22.53 -16.25 -13.19
C SER A 23 -21.52 -16.47 -12.05
N THR A 24 -21.20 -17.74 -11.76
CA THR A 24 -20.23 -18.10 -10.72
C THR A 24 -18.88 -17.43 -10.96
N THR A 25 -18.44 -17.33 -12.22
CA THR A 25 -17.20 -16.65 -12.61
C THR A 25 -17.23 -15.18 -12.21
N THR A 26 -18.31 -14.46 -12.54
CA THR A 26 -18.46 -13.05 -12.17
C THR A 26 -18.49 -12.85 -10.65
N ILE A 27 -19.17 -13.71 -9.90
CA ILE A 27 -19.17 -13.65 -8.42
C ILE A 27 -17.77 -13.89 -7.87
N LEU A 28 -17.03 -14.86 -8.41
CA LEU A 28 -15.65 -15.12 -8.02
C LEU A 28 -14.75 -13.92 -8.29
N ASP A 29 -14.84 -13.32 -9.48
CA ASP A 29 -14.04 -12.15 -9.86
C ASP A 29 -14.34 -10.94 -8.98
N ILE A 30 -15.61 -10.69 -8.63
CA ILE A 30 -15.98 -9.62 -7.71
C ILE A 30 -15.45 -9.93 -6.29
N CYS A 31 -15.65 -11.14 -5.78
CA CYS A 31 -15.20 -11.50 -4.43
C CYS A 31 -13.67 -11.53 -4.29
N ASN A 32 -12.94 -11.84 -5.36
CA ASN A 32 -11.48 -11.86 -5.39
C ASN A 32 -10.88 -10.46 -5.70
N GLY A 33 -11.72 -9.47 -6.03
CA GLY A 33 -11.28 -8.10 -6.34
C GLY A 33 -10.75 -7.91 -7.77
N ASN A 34 -10.93 -8.89 -8.66
CA ASN A 34 -10.59 -8.77 -10.08
C ASN A 34 -11.56 -7.83 -10.81
N VAL A 35 -12.80 -7.73 -10.34
CA VAL A 35 -13.83 -6.84 -10.87
C VAL A 35 -14.35 -5.93 -9.77
N ASP A 36 -14.35 -4.63 -10.03
CA ASP A 36 -14.98 -3.63 -9.17
C ASP A 36 -16.51 -3.67 -9.37
N ILE A 37 -17.26 -4.03 -8.32
CA ILE A 37 -18.73 -4.11 -8.41
C ILE A 37 -19.37 -2.78 -8.84
N ARG A 38 -18.71 -1.65 -8.56
CA ARG A 38 -19.21 -0.30 -8.89
C ARG A 38 -19.19 -0.04 -10.39
N LYS A 39 -18.38 -0.82 -11.13
CA LYS A 39 -18.32 -0.80 -12.59
C LYS A 39 -19.24 -1.83 -13.24
N CYS A 40 -19.86 -2.72 -12.46
CA CYS A 40 -20.84 -3.65 -13.00
C CYS A 40 -22.12 -2.91 -13.40
N ALA A 41 -22.84 -3.48 -14.37
CA ALA A 41 -24.18 -3.01 -14.72
C ALA A 41 -25.07 -2.97 -13.46
N ALA A 42 -25.89 -1.93 -13.32
CA ALA A 42 -26.75 -1.73 -12.14
C ALA A 42 -27.63 -2.96 -11.84
N GLY A 43 -28.10 -3.66 -12.88
CA GLY A 43 -28.84 -4.91 -12.73
C GLY A 43 -28.06 -6.02 -12.02
N THR A 44 -26.75 -6.13 -12.23
CA THR A 44 -25.90 -7.09 -11.50
C THR A 44 -25.83 -6.74 -10.01
N VAL A 45 -25.62 -5.47 -9.68
CA VAL A 45 -25.56 -5.01 -8.28
C VAL A 45 -26.90 -5.22 -7.57
N MET A 46 -28.01 -4.89 -8.26
CA MET A 46 -29.36 -5.07 -7.73
C MET A 46 -29.68 -6.54 -7.43
N ARG A 47 -29.33 -7.46 -8.33
CA ARG A 47 -29.54 -8.90 -8.11
C ARG A 47 -28.74 -9.46 -6.94
N ILE A 48 -27.49 -9.00 -6.76
CA ILE A 48 -26.66 -9.38 -5.60
C ILE A 48 -27.28 -8.83 -4.32
N ALA A 49 -27.71 -7.57 -4.31
CA ALA A 49 -28.34 -6.92 -3.16
C ALA A 49 -29.63 -7.63 -2.74
N GLN A 50 -30.48 -8.00 -3.71
CA GLN A 50 -31.71 -8.76 -3.49
C GLN A 50 -31.42 -10.15 -2.90
N ALA A 51 -30.46 -10.89 -3.47
CA ALA A 51 -30.10 -12.22 -2.97
C ALA A 51 -29.55 -12.18 -1.53
N LEU A 52 -28.78 -11.15 -1.18
CA LEU A 52 -28.20 -10.99 0.16
C LEU A 52 -29.13 -10.28 1.16
N ASN A 53 -30.32 -9.84 0.71
CA ASN A 53 -31.27 -9.04 1.47
C ASN A 53 -30.60 -7.82 2.14
N VAL A 54 -29.95 -6.99 1.33
CA VAL A 54 -29.30 -5.74 1.73
C VAL A 54 -29.58 -4.63 0.69
N SER A 55 -29.28 -3.38 1.03
CA SER A 55 -29.36 -2.29 0.06
C SER A 55 -28.24 -2.38 -0.98
N MET A 56 -28.48 -1.84 -2.18
CA MET A 56 -27.43 -1.69 -3.20
C MET A 56 -26.26 -0.87 -2.68
N GLU A 57 -26.52 0.15 -1.86
CA GLU A 57 -25.49 0.96 -1.22
C GLU A 57 -24.53 0.11 -0.38
N ARG A 58 -25.06 -0.79 0.46
CA ARG A 58 -24.22 -1.66 1.29
C ARG A 58 -23.37 -2.61 0.45
N VAL A 59 -23.92 -3.16 -0.64
CA VAL A 59 -23.16 -3.98 -1.59
C VAL A 59 -22.01 -3.18 -2.22
N MET A 60 -22.26 -1.92 -2.59
CA MET A 60 -21.25 -1.05 -3.18
C MET A 60 -20.18 -0.59 -2.17
N GLN A 61 -20.55 -0.36 -0.91
CA GLN A 61 -19.62 -0.03 0.17
C GLN A 61 -18.68 -1.19 0.50
N GLU A 62 -19.20 -2.42 0.56
CA GLU A 62 -18.40 -3.62 0.82
C GLU A 62 -17.49 -4.00 -0.35
N ALA A 63 -17.76 -3.47 -1.53
CA ALA A 63 -16.94 -3.66 -2.72
C ALA A 63 -15.93 -2.53 -2.97
N VAL A 64 -15.76 -1.61 -2.01
CA VAL A 64 -14.49 -0.88 -1.94
C VAL A 64 -13.43 -1.97 -1.74
N PRO A 65 -12.55 -2.22 -2.73
CA PRO A 65 -11.45 -3.12 -2.49
C PRO A 65 -10.72 -2.54 -1.29
N GLU A 66 -10.51 -3.34 -0.24
CA GLU A 66 -9.40 -3.01 0.65
C GLU A 66 -8.22 -2.78 -0.29
N GLU A 67 -7.68 -1.55 -0.31
CA GLU A 67 -6.47 -1.25 -1.06
C GLU A 67 -5.50 -2.38 -0.76
N ARG A 68 -5.23 -3.22 -1.76
CA ARG A 68 -4.48 -4.45 -1.54
C ARG A 68 -3.08 -4.00 -1.16
N ARG A 69 -2.75 -4.08 0.12
CA ARG A 69 -1.44 -3.69 0.63
C ARG A 69 -0.43 -4.67 0.04
N CYS A 70 0.38 -4.19 -0.91
CA CYS A 70 1.47 -4.98 -1.46
C CYS A 70 2.54 -5.22 -0.38
N SER A 71 3.49 -6.11 -0.66
CA SER A 71 4.66 -6.22 0.20
C SER A 71 5.41 -4.90 0.24
N PHE A 72 6.14 -4.65 1.32
CA PHE A 72 6.90 -3.42 1.48
C PHE A 72 7.98 -3.27 0.40
N GLU A 73 8.62 -4.35 -0.04
CA GLU A 73 9.59 -4.31 -1.16
C GLU A 73 8.95 -3.88 -2.49
N VAL A 74 7.77 -4.42 -2.81
CA VAL A 74 7.03 -3.99 -4.01
C VAL A 74 6.61 -2.52 -3.88
N PHE A 75 6.22 -2.08 -2.68
CA PHE A 75 5.91 -0.68 -2.43
C PHE A 75 7.11 0.22 -2.71
N LYS A 76 8.29 -0.08 -2.13
CA LYS A 76 9.52 0.70 -2.35
C LYS A 76 9.87 0.81 -3.83
N SER A 77 9.87 -0.31 -4.55
CA SER A 77 10.12 -0.34 -6.00
C SER A 77 9.15 0.55 -6.77
N ASN A 78 7.85 0.48 -6.47
CA ASN A 78 6.84 1.35 -7.10
C ASN A 78 7.11 2.83 -6.83
N ILE A 79 7.53 3.20 -5.61
CA ILE A 79 7.87 4.59 -5.28
C ILE A 79 9.10 5.06 -6.06
N CYS A 80 10.16 4.25 -6.15
CA CYS A 80 11.35 4.64 -6.90
C CYS A 80 11.04 4.79 -8.41
N HIS A 81 10.21 3.91 -8.98
CA HIS A 81 9.71 4.09 -10.35
C HIS A 81 8.89 5.37 -10.50
N LEU A 82 8.02 5.68 -9.52
CA LEU A 82 7.23 6.91 -9.55
C LEU A 82 8.11 8.18 -9.50
N VAL A 83 9.19 8.17 -8.71
CA VAL A 83 10.18 9.26 -8.69
C VAL A 83 10.89 9.36 -10.04
N LYS A 84 11.28 8.23 -10.64
CA LYS A 84 11.93 8.19 -11.96
C LYS A 84 11.04 8.75 -13.06
N ASP A 85 9.76 8.41 -13.05
CA ASP A 85 8.79 8.79 -14.09
C ASP A 85 8.35 10.25 -13.98
N LEU A 86 8.15 10.76 -12.77
CA LEU A 86 7.70 12.13 -12.54
C LEU A 86 8.83 13.14 -12.38
N GLY A 87 10.04 12.66 -12.12
CA GLY A 87 11.13 13.48 -11.58
C GLY A 87 10.85 13.94 -10.14
N ASP A 88 11.86 14.55 -9.53
CA ASP A 88 11.83 14.91 -8.12
C ASP A 88 10.70 15.88 -7.79
N LEU A 89 10.65 16.99 -8.52
CA LEU A 89 9.67 18.06 -8.28
C LEU A 89 8.24 17.57 -8.54
N GLY A 90 8.04 16.78 -9.59
CA GLY A 90 6.72 16.19 -9.91
C GLY A 90 6.27 15.19 -8.84
N PHE A 91 7.19 14.38 -8.32
CA PHE A 91 6.90 13.50 -7.19
C PHE A 91 6.55 14.31 -5.92
N LEU A 92 7.35 15.32 -5.56
CA LEU A 92 7.10 16.18 -4.40
C LEU A 92 5.72 16.84 -4.49
N GLU A 93 5.38 17.45 -5.63
CA GLU A 93 4.07 18.07 -5.86
C GLU A 93 2.94 17.04 -5.66
N LYS A 94 3.08 15.85 -6.26
CA LYS A 94 2.09 14.77 -6.14
C LYS A 94 1.87 14.35 -4.69
N ILE A 95 2.94 14.09 -3.94
CA ILE A 95 2.85 13.67 -2.54
C ILE A 95 2.21 14.76 -1.67
N LEU A 96 2.60 16.03 -1.87
CA LEU A 96 2.04 17.14 -1.10
C LEU A 96 0.56 17.36 -1.40
N LYS A 97 0.15 17.21 -2.67
CA LYS A 97 -1.24 17.38 -3.12
C LYS A 97 -2.17 16.25 -2.70
N GLU A 98 -1.75 15.00 -2.87
CA GLU A 98 -2.58 13.82 -2.60
C GLU A 98 -2.53 13.38 -1.13
N ASP A 99 -1.50 13.81 -0.39
CA ASP A 99 -1.27 13.51 1.02
C ASP A 99 -1.29 12.00 1.40
N PRO A 100 -0.64 11.11 0.63
CA PRO A 100 -0.65 9.68 0.91
C PRO A 100 0.06 9.34 2.23
N ILE A 101 1.01 10.16 2.68
CA ILE A 101 1.73 9.98 3.96
C ILE A 101 0.73 9.97 5.12
N GLN A 102 -0.13 10.99 5.21
CA GLN A 102 -1.12 11.11 6.27
C GLN A 102 -2.16 9.97 6.19
N LYS A 103 -2.54 9.58 4.97
CA LYS A 103 -3.45 8.46 4.71
C LYS A 103 -2.89 7.14 5.24
N TYR A 104 -1.65 6.79 4.89
CA TYR A 104 -1.02 5.54 5.34
C TYR A 104 -0.77 5.55 6.85
N TYR A 105 -0.36 6.69 7.41
CA TYR A 105 -0.15 6.83 8.84
C TYR A 105 -1.45 6.57 9.63
N ARG A 106 -2.58 7.18 9.21
CA ARG A 106 -3.90 6.93 9.83
C ARG A 106 -4.35 5.47 9.74
N LYS A 107 -3.99 4.78 8.65
CA LYS A 107 -4.24 3.35 8.47
C LYS A 107 -3.28 2.45 9.28
N LYS A 108 -2.33 3.02 10.02
CA LYS A 108 -1.25 2.30 10.72
C LYS A 108 -0.34 1.52 9.77
N TRP A 109 -0.26 1.93 8.51
CA TRP A 109 0.70 1.40 7.53
C TRP A 109 1.99 2.19 7.65
N TYR A 110 2.63 2.03 8.81
CA TYR A 110 3.77 2.84 9.21
C TYR A 110 4.99 2.70 8.30
N PRO A 111 5.39 1.49 7.84
CA PRO A 111 6.51 1.37 6.92
C PRO A 111 6.35 2.23 5.66
N GLU A 112 5.17 2.20 5.03
CA GLU A 112 4.86 2.96 3.82
C GLU A 112 4.77 4.47 4.08
N ALA A 113 4.16 4.86 5.20
CA ALA A 113 4.07 6.26 5.61
C ALA A 113 5.46 6.86 5.84
N PHE A 114 6.30 6.16 6.60
CA PHE A 114 7.67 6.59 6.90
C PHE A 114 8.58 6.52 5.68
N TYR A 115 8.42 5.53 4.80
CA TYR A 115 9.19 5.47 3.57
C TYR A 115 8.88 6.65 2.65
N LEU A 116 7.60 7.00 2.46
CA LEU A 116 7.24 8.18 1.68
C LEU A 116 7.72 9.48 2.30
N LEU A 117 7.67 9.59 3.63
CA LEU A 117 8.16 10.78 4.32
C LEU A 117 9.70 10.90 4.23
N GLY A 118 10.41 9.78 4.38
CA GLY A 118 11.86 9.71 4.15
C GLY A 118 12.23 10.08 2.72
N MET A 119 11.46 9.58 1.73
CA MET A 119 11.65 9.94 0.32
C MET A 119 11.37 11.43 0.07
N LEU A 120 10.28 11.97 0.63
CA LEU A 120 9.93 13.39 0.52
C LEU A 120 11.05 14.27 1.10
N ASP A 121 11.54 13.94 2.30
CA ASP A 121 12.59 14.70 2.97
C ASP A 121 13.94 14.57 2.24
N TYR A 122 14.29 13.37 1.76
CA TYR A 122 15.47 13.11 0.94
C TYR A 122 15.45 13.94 -0.34
N LEU A 123 14.34 13.89 -1.09
CA LEU A 123 14.18 14.64 -2.33
C LEU A 123 14.18 16.15 -2.08
N SER A 124 13.60 16.60 -0.97
CA SER A 124 13.65 18.02 -0.58
C SER A 124 15.09 18.46 -0.34
N ARG A 125 15.89 17.69 0.42
CA ARG A 125 17.30 18.02 0.68
C ARG A 125 18.13 18.06 -0.59
N VAL A 126 18.05 17.05 -1.44
CA VAL A 126 18.90 16.99 -2.65
C VAL A 126 18.52 18.02 -3.72
N ASN A 127 17.36 18.67 -3.59
CA ASN A 127 16.91 19.76 -4.46
C ASN A 127 16.93 21.14 -3.74
N ASP A 128 17.53 21.24 -2.56
CA ASP A 128 17.58 22.48 -1.76
C ASP A 128 16.19 23.09 -1.47
N ILE A 129 15.19 22.25 -1.27
CA ILE A 129 13.82 22.64 -0.93
C ILE A 129 13.61 22.54 0.59
N GLU A 130 12.93 23.55 1.15
CA GLU A 130 12.57 23.54 2.57
C GLU A 130 11.67 22.36 2.94
N ILE A 131 11.97 21.74 4.08
CA ILE A 131 11.21 20.59 4.58
C ILE A 131 9.77 21.01 4.90
N CYS A 132 8.80 20.27 4.35
CA CYS A 132 7.39 20.49 4.62
C CYS A 132 7.04 20.22 6.09
N THR A 133 6.64 21.26 6.81
CA THR A 133 6.35 21.22 8.26
C THR A 133 5.06 20.49 8.62
N LYS A 134 4.16 20.26 7.64
CA LYS A 134 2.91 19.50 7.80
C LYS A 134 3.11 18.15 8.47
N TYR A 135 4.22 17.47 8.17
CA TYR A 135 4.51 16.12 8.65
C TYR A 135 5.33 16.07 9.95
N ASN A 136 5.62 17.22 10.58
CA ASN A 136 6.39 17.28 11.83
C ASN A 136 5.85 16.39 12.96
N PRO A 137 4.53 16.20 13.13
CA PRO A 137 4.03 15.24 14.12
C PRO A 137 4.46 13.80 13.84
N ILE A 138 4.51 13.38 12.57
CA ILE A 138 4.88 12.03 12.14
C ILE A 138 6.39 11.81 12.26
N ARG A 139 7.21 12.85 12.05
CA ARG A 139 8.68 12.80 12.19
C ARG A 139 9.16 12.46 13.62
N LYS A 140 8.28 12.55 14.61
CA LYS A 140 8.59 12.18 16.01
C LYS A 140 8.53 10.68 16.27
N ASP A 141 7.94 9.92 15.35
CA ASP A 141 7.78 8.48 15.46
C ASP A 141 8.80 7.73 14.60
N LYS A 142 8.98 6.45 14.91
CA LYS A 142 9.78 5.51 14.11
C LYS A 142 9.29 4.08 14.31
N LEU A 143 9.71 3.17 13.44
CA LEU A 143 9.43 1.75 13.60
C LEU A 143 10.17 1.20 14.83
N LYS A 144 9.55 0.25 15.54
CA LYS A 144 10.18 -0.43 16.68
C LYS A 144 11.37 -1.27 16.23
N GLU A 145 11.18 -2.02 15.15
CA GLU A 145 12.19 -2.89 14.56
C GLU A 145 12.77 -2.25 13.30
N ARG A 146 14.04 -2.56 13.03
CA ARG A 146 14.72 -2.08 11.83
C ARG A 146 14.38 -2.94 10.63
N LEU A 147 14.01 -2.28 9.53
CA LEU A 147 13.77 -2.92 8.26
C LEU A 147 15.03 -2.87 7.41
N TYR A 148 15.57 -4.04 7.11
CA TYR A 148 16.66 -4.22 6.16
C TYR A 148 16.11 -4.57 4.77
N PRO A 149 16.80 -4.18 3.68
CA PRO A 149 16.46 -4.63 2.33
C PRO A 149 16.41 -6.16 2.27
N LEU A 150 15.37 -6.69 1.64
CA LEU A 150 15.16 -8.15 1.58
C LEU A 150 16.36 -8.90 1.00
N GLY A 151 17.02 -8.34 -0.02
CA GLY A 151 18.22 -8.94 -0.62
C GLY A 151 19.38 -9.10 0.38
N ILE A 152 19.58 -8.13 1.27
CA ILE A 152 20.61 -8.21 2.33
C ILE A 152 20.24 -9.32 3.33
N VAL A 153 18.99 -9.32 3.79
CA VAL A 153 18.51 -10.33 4.76
C VAL A 153 18.67 -11.74 4.19
N GLN A 154 18.27 -11.95 2.93
CA GLN A 154 18.36 -13.23 2.26
C GLN A 154 19.80 -13.68 2.04
N TYR A 155 20.68 -12.78 1.60
CA TYR A 155 22.09 -13.08 1.38
C TYR A 155 22.76 -13.60 2.65
N TYR A 156 22.66 -12.87 3.75
CA TYR A 156 23.30 -13.24 5.01
C TYR A 156 22.66 -14.48 5.66
N ALA A 157 21.35 -14.66 5.50
CA ALA A 157 20.68 -15.89 5.94
C ALA A 157 21.20 -17.13 5.20
N VAL A 158 21.47 -17.04 3.89
CA VAL A 158 22.03 -18.14 3.10
C VAL A 158 23.50 -18.41 3.46
N MET A 159 24.28 -17.35 3.71
CA MET A 159 25.67 -17.48 4.13
C MET A 159 25.84 -18.00 5.56
N GLY A 160 24.77 -17.95 6.37
CA GLY A 160 24.82 -18.30 7.80
C GLY A 160 25.63 -17.29 8.61
N GLU A 161 25.81 -16.08 8.09
CA GLU A 161 26.60 -15.00 8.70
C GLU A 161 25.68 -13.90 9.24
N PRO A 162 26.08 -13.18 10.30
CA PRO A 162 25.33 -12.02 10.75
C PRO A 162 25.43 -10.87 9.76
N ILE A 163 24.36 -10.07 9.66
CA ILE A 163 24.35 -8.85 8.86
C ILE A 163 25.40 -7.86 9.43
N PRO A 164 26.34 -7.32 8.63
CA PRO A 164 27.34 -6.36 9.09
C PRO A 164 26.73 -4.97 9.26
N GLU A 165 26.00 -4.78 10.37
CA GLU A 165 25.22 -3.56 10.63
C GLU A 165 26.05 -2.30 10.46
N ASP A 166 27.25 -2.22 11.03
CA ASP A 166 28.08 -1.01 11.02
C ASP A 166 28.39 -0.50 9.61
N LYS A 167 28.60 -1.41 8.65
CA LYS A 167 28.88 -1.03 7.26
C LYS A 167 27.60 -0.54 6.58
N ILE A 168 26.53 -1.30 6.73
CA ILE A 168 25.25 -1.03 6.06
C ILE A 168 24.63 0.28 6.56
N LEU A 169 24.72 0.56 7.86
CA LEU A 169 24.17 1.78 8.44
C LEU A 169 24.94 3.04 8.03
N LYS A 170 26.24 2.94 7.74
CA LYS A 170 27.04 4.06 7.23
C LYS A 170 26.67 4.45 5.81
N GLU A 171 26.21 3.49 5.02
CA GLU A 171 25.81 3.69 3.63
C GLU A 171 24.32 4.06 3.51
N ALA A 172 23.55 3.98 4.60
CA ALA A 172 22.13 4.26 4.60
C ALA A 172 21.82 5.77 4.48
N ILE A 173 20.79 6.08 3.73
CA ILE A 173 20.26 7.43 3.55
C ILE A 173 19.62 7.88 4.89
N PRO A 174 20.08 9.02 5.48
CA PRO A 174 19.66 9.44 6.82
C PRO A 174 18.14 9.60 6.99
N GLU A 175 17.44 10.07 5.95
CA GLU A 175 16.01 10.36 5.99
C GLU A 175 15.13 9.10 6.08
N PHE A 176 15.64 7.95 5.66
CA PHE A 176 15.00 6.66 5.89
C PHE A 176 15.46 6.05 7.21
N LEU A 177 16.75 6.18 7.52
CA LEU A 177 17.35 5.61 8.72
C LEU A 177 16.73 6.16 10.01
N GLN A 178 16.33 7.43 10.04
CA GLN A 178 15.61 8.02 11.18
C GLN A 178 14.34 7.24 11.57
N TYR A 179 13.71 6.56 10.61
CA TYR A 179 12.51 5.74 10.80
C TYR A 179 12.80 4.26 11.01
N ASN A 180 14.07 3.88 11.22
CA ASN A 180 14.55 2.50 11.25
C ASN A 180 14.34 1.76 9.92
N ILE A 181 14.38 2.46 8.79
CA ILE A 181 14.37 1.84 7.45
C ILE A 181 15.78 1.99 6.86
N VAL A 182 16.42 0.86 6.58
CA VAL A 182 17.71 0.86 5.88
C VAL A 182 17.44 0.91 4.38
N GLU A 183 17.79 2.04 3.79
CA GLU A 183 17.75 2.26 2.35
C GLU A 183 19.03 3.00 1.97
N SER A 184 19.81 2.47 1.04
CA SER A 184 21.10 3.06 0.62
C SER A 184 21.05 3.68 -0.77
N GLU A 185 20.06 3.30 -1.59
CA GLU A 185 19.98 3.69 -2.99
C GLU A 185 18.52 3.78 -3.41
N VAL A 186 18.13 4.95 -3.96
CA VAL A 186 16.75 5.20 -4.42
C VAL A 186 16.69 5.61 -5.90
N ARG A 187 17.85 5.79 -6.55
CA ARG A 187 17.95 6.26 -7.94
C ARG A 187 18.27 5.14 -8.92
N ASN A 188 19.10 4.19 -8.49
CA ASN A 188 19.47 3.04 -9.32
C ASN A 188 18.47 1.89 -9.16
N VAL A 189 17.30 2.04 -9.78
CA VAL A 189 16.32 0.95 -9.94
C VAL A 189 16.55 0.30 -11.30
N CYS A 190 17.06 -0.94 -11.31
CA CYS A 190 17.20 -1.79 -12.49
C CYS A 190 15.85 -2.42 -12.87
#